data_AF-A0A9E5SZR2-F1
#
_entry.id   AF-A0A9E5SZR2-F1
#
_cell.length_a   1.000
_cell.length_b   1.000
_cell.length_c   1.000
_cell.angle_alpha   90.00
_cell.angle_beta   90.00
_cell.angle_gamma   90.00
#
_symmetry.space_group_name_H-M   'P 1'
#
loop_
_entity.id
_entity.type
_entity.pdbx_description
1 polymer ?
#
loop_
_entity_poly.entity_id
_entity_poly.type
_entity_poly.pdbx_seq_one_letter_code
_entity_poly.pdbx_strand_id
1 'polypeptide(L)'
;MEYNYDKATLVPTNVYRDTYDEVAADFLTHYGCAQYLTIPMPVPIFDIARRRVGLTVRTSQQLSENCDVLGTIAFFDGEVEVYDSGTKSYIAYAVKRATVLIDCTIDNEGRANNTMAHECVHWHIHRHYFDLLHKKVDNADIAFRCPARISDGDEATQDEERMEKQARGVAPRILMPKVATKKKLQEIFGMHGYRDNMDNRFGVLTEIVDELAAFFHVSKQSAKYRMVDLGFLSLDDAKEIYPYERNPAIWDFAEHPLTVKTTSRPLTRHISHEHAFSEFSKNDGFRELLQSGMFRYVDNAFVISDPKYVQRTEDGIYKLTPYAINHPQECTLLFKYTVSVTIDPSKYQSSMVGFLTRVETDYKKLPRYYPNVQNDTVYDNAKAKEQALQKAFQNVREEFGEFMTSRQAIAPAISFWERVEQVREAKGFSKNKFKNLSGLDDQTVSRLGKGGTVTTRTGIAACFGLDLDVSEAKELLSLAKIALGKDKESLAYEYVLSTFQGCSLDERNDVLQTLGVEHIGVRSKDK
;
A
#
# COMPACT_ATOMS: atom_id res chain seq x y z
N MET A 1 12.29 -18.70 -28.46
CA MET A 1 12.14 -17.23 -28.49
C MET A 1 13.53 -16.62 -28.46
N GLU A 2 13.78 -15.54 -29.21
CA GLU A 2 15.05 -14.81 -29.10
C GLU A 2 14.91 -13.69 -28.06
N TYR A 3 15.83 -13.65 -27.08
CA TYR A 3 15.77 -12.69 -25.96
C TYR A 3 16.63 -11.47 -26.23
N ASN A 4 16.06 -10.27 -26.07
CA ASN A 4 16.77 -8.99 -26.16
C ASN A 4 17.18 -8.56 -24.76
N TYR A 5 18.45 -8.75 -24.42
CA TYR A 5 18.97 -8.41 -23.09
C TYR A 5 19.36 -6.94 -22.99
N ASP A 6 19.10 -6.34 -21.83
CA ASP A 6 19.71 -5.06 -21.46
C ASP A 6 21.25 -5.22 -21.46
N LYS A 7 21.96 -4.31 -22.12
CA LYS A 7 23.42 -4.43 -22.28
C LYS A 7 24.19 -4.20 -20.97
N ALA A 8 23.62 -3.44 -20.04
CA ALA A 8 24.25 -3.11 -18.77
C ALA A 8 23.95 -4.16 -17.70
N THR A 9 22.75 -4.71 -17.70
CA THR A 9 22.29 -5.58 -16.60
C THR A 9 22.01 -7.03 -17.01
N LEU A 10 21.87 -7.33 -18.29
CA LEU A 10 21.57 -8.68 -18.80
C LEU A 10 20.22 -9.24 -18.34
N VAL A 11 19.27 -8.38 -17.99
CA VAL A 11 17.87 -8.78 -17.80
C VAL A 11 17.12 -8.61 -19.14
N PRO A 12 16.32 -9.58 -19.59
CA PRO A 12 15.54 -9.47 -20.83
C PRO A 12 14.61 -8.26 -20.84
N THR A 13 14.54 -7.56 -21.97
CA THR A 13 13.67 -6.37 -22.16
C THR A 13 12.41 -6.69 -22.98
N ASN A 14 12.44 -7.74 -23.80
CA ASN A 14 11.31 -8.19 -24.63
C ASN A 14 10.41 -9.25 -23.95
N VAL A 15 10.49 -9.37 -22.62
CA VAL A 15 9.61 -10.23 -21.83
C VAL A 15 8.56 -9.37 -21.12
N TYR A 16 7.37 -9.30 -21.72
CA TYR A 16 6.23 -8.49 -21.27
C TYR A 16 4.92 -9.24 -21.56
N ARG A 17 3.78 -8.65 -21.19
CA ARG A 17 2.46 -9.32 -21.17
C ARG A 17 2.15 -10.15 -22.42
N ASP A 18 2.40 -9.58 -23.59
CA ASP A 18 2.04 -10.21 -24.86
C ASP A 18 2.99 -11.35 -25.26
N THR A 19 4.22 -11.36 -24.74
CA THR A 19 5.24 -12.37 -25.03
C THR A 19 5.35 -13.45 -23.96
N TYR A 20 4.64 -13.35 -22.82
CA TYR A 20 4.75 -14.34 -21.74
C TYR A 20 4.40 -15.78 -22.16
N ASP A 21 3.43 -15.95 -23.07
CA ASP A 21 3.09 -17.27 -23.61
C ASP A 21 4.22 -17.86 -24.48
N GLU A 22 4.96 -17.01 -25.19
CA GLU A 22 6.10 -17.42 -26.00
C GLU A 22 7.29 -17.82 -25.12
N VAL A 23 7.53 -17.08 -24.02
CA VAL A 23 8.55 -17.44 -23.02
C VAL A 23 8.22 -18.75 -22.32
N ALA A 24 6.95 -18.97 -21.95
CA ALA A 24 6.53 -20.25 -21.37
C ALA A 24 6.71 -21.42 -22.36
N ALA A 25 6.42 -21.19 -23.64
CA ALA A 25 6.67 -22.16 -24.69
C ALA A 25 8.15 -22.45 -24.91
N ASP A 26 8.99 -21.41 -24.86
CA ASP A 26 10.45 -21.54 -24.92
C ASP A 26 10.98 -22.38 -23.76
N PHE A 27 10.58 -22.06 -22.52
CA PHE A 27 10.96 -22.82 -21.32
C PHE A 27 10.64 -24.31 -21.48
N LEU A 28 9.39 -24.65 -21.81
CA LEU A 28 8.97 -26.05 -21.95
C LEU A 28 9.71 -26.75 -23.11
N THR A 29 9.95 -26.05 -24.22
CA THR A 29 10.71 -26.62 -25.35
C THR A 29 12.17 -26.86 -25.00
N HIS A 30 12.81 -25.86 -24.37
CA HIS A 30 14.21 -25.88 -23.96
C HIS A 30 14.53 -27.05 -23.05
N TYR A 31 13.63 -27.37 -22.11
CA TYR A 31 13.79 -28.47 -21.18
C TYR A 31 13.19 -29.81 -21.66
N GLY A 32 12.92 -29.95 -22.96
CA GLY A 32 12.46 -31.21 -23.57
C GLY A 32 11.05 -31.63 -23.14
N CYS A 33 10.19 -30.65 -22.90
CA CYS A 33 8.84 -30.77 -22.35
C CYS A 33 7.77 -30.18 -23.30
N ALA A 34 8.05 -30.18 -24.61
CA ALA A 34 7.16 -29.58 -25.62
C ALA A 34 5.78 -30.25 -25.72
N GLN A 35 5.62 -31.49 -25.26
CA GLN A 35 4.34 -32.20 -25.25
C GLN A 35 3.24 -31.48 -24.46
N TYR A 36 3.61 -30.79 -23.36
CA TYR A 36 2.67 -30.05 -22.52
C TYR A 36 2.08 -28.82 -23.23
N LEU A 37 2.71 -28.36 -24.32
CA LEU A 37 2.22 -27.20 -25.07
C LEU A 37 0.92 -27.51 -25.81
N THR A 38 0.78 -28.73 -26.32
CA THR A 38 -0.30 -29.09 -27.26
C THR A 38 -1.25 -30.15 -26.73
N ILE A 39 -0.80 -31.00 -25.80
CA ILE A 39 -1.61 -32.05 -25.16
C ILE A 39 -2.09 -31.52 -23.81
N PRO A 40 -3.41 -31.41 -23.57
CA PRO A 40 -3.93 -31.04 -22.26
C PRO A 40 -3.54 -32.07 -21.20
N MET A 41 -2.66 -31.67 -20.29
CA MET A 41 -2.26 -32.45 -19.12
C MET A 41 -1.57 -31.53 -18.10
N PRO A 42 -1.57 -31.88 -16.80
CA PRO A 42 -0.86 -31.10 -15.80
C PRO A 42 0.65 -31.10 -16.05
N VAL A 43 1.29 -29.96 -15.81
CA VAL A 43 2.73 -29.80 -15.96
C VAL A 43 3.41 -30.16 -14.62
N PRO A 44 4.18 -31.25 -14.54
CA PRO A 44 4.80 -31.70 -13.29
C PRO A 44 6.04 -30.86 -12.99
N ILE A 45 5.82 -29.59 -12.60
CA ILE A 45 6.87 -28.57 -12.54
C ILE A 45 8.01 -28.92 -11.58
N PHE A 46 7.71 -29.60 -10.46
CA PHE A 46 8.73 -30.07 -9.52
C PHE A 46 9.65 -31.14 -10.12
N ASP A 47 9.12 -32.05 -10.94
CA ASP A 47 9.94 -33.04 -11.64
C ASP A 47 10.75 -32.39 -12.77
N ILE A 48 10.16 -31.42 -13.49
CA ILE A 48 10.88 -30.63 -14.50
C ILE A 48 12.04 -29.88 -13.85
N ALA A 49 11.80 -29.17 -12.74
CA ALA A 49 12.83 -28.44 -11.98
C ALA A 49 14.00 -29.36 -11.59
N ARG A 50 13.71 -30.52 -10.98
CA ARG A 50 14.74 -31.46 -10.52
C ARG A 50 15.48 -32.16 -11.66
N ARG A 51 14.74 -32.71 -12.63
CA ARG A 51 15.29 -33.67 -13.61
C ARG A 51 15.70 -33.04 -14.93
N ARG A 52 15.10 -31.91 -15.31
CA ARG A 52 15.34 -31.26 -16.61
C ARG A 52 16.08 -29.94 -16.45
N VAL A 53 15.66 -29.09 -15.51
CA VAL A 53 16.34 -27.82 -15.22
C VAL A 53 17.63 -28.03 -14.43
N GLY A 54 17.67 -29.09 -13.60
CA GLY A 54 18.84 -29.44 -12.80
C GLY A 54 18.92 -28.70 -11.47
N LEU A 55 17.77 -28.28 -10.93
CA LEU A 55 17.67 -27.58 -9.64
C LEU A 55 17.60 -28.56 -8.48
N THR A 56 18.31 -28.25 -7.39
CA THR A 56 18.09 -28.88 -6.09
C THR A 56 16.87 -28.23 -5.43
N VAL A 57 15.82 -29.00 -5.15
CA VAL A 57 14.58 -28.45 -4.57
C VAL A 57 14.43 -28.90 -3.12
N ARG A 58 14.29 -27.93 -2.19
CA ARG A 58 14.06 -28.12 -0.75
C ARG A 58 12.67 -27.59 -0.38
N THR A 59 11.92 -28.35 0.43
CA THR A 59 10.52 -28.04 0.78
C THR A 59 10.23 -28.22 2.27
N SER A 60 11.27 -28.34 3.11
CA SER A 60 11.14 -28.68 4.53
C SER A 60 11.40 -27.50 5.48
N GLN A 61 11.71 -26.32 4.93
CA GLN A 61 12.06 -25.14 5.71
C GLN A 61 10.93 -24.11 5.63
N GLN A 62 10.66 -23.44 6.73
CA GLN A 62 9.83 -22.23 6.76
C GLN A 62 10.75 -21.05 6.47
N LEU A 63 10.42 -20.23 5.47
CA LEU A 63 11.27 -19.15 4.97
C LEU A 63 11.04 -17.85 5.73
N SER A 64 9.84 -17.63 6.30
CA SER A 64 9.58 -16.48 7.16
C SER A 64 8.56 -16.76 8.27
N GLU A 65 8.68 -16.03 9.38
CA GLU A 65 7.81 -16.13 10.56
C GLU A 65 6.32 -15.95 10.23
N ASN A 66 6.02 -14.99 9.38
CA ASN A 66 4.67 -14.60 8.96
C ASN A 66 4.21 -15.30 7.66
N CYS A 67 4.98 -16.29 7.17
CA CYS A 67 4.66 -17.07 5.97
C CYS A 67 4.52 -16.22 4.69
N ASP A 68 5.11 -15.02 4.66
CA ASP A 68 5.09 -14.14 3.50
C ASP A 68 6.13 -14.50 2.44
N VAL A 69 7.20 -15.25 2.76
CA VAL A 69 8.16 -15.72 1.76
C VAL A 69 7.73 -17.09 1.26
N LEU A 70 7.34 -17.19 -0.01
CA LEU A 70 6.85 -18.42 -0.62
C LEU A 70 7.97 -19.28 -1.20
N GLY A 71 8.99 -18.65 -1.76
CA GLY A 71 10.07 -19.32 -2.47
C GLY A 71 11.36 -18.52 -2.47
N THR A 72 12.48 -19.20 -2.65
CA THR A 72 13.80 -18.58 -2.78
C THR A 72 14.66 -19.40 -3.73
N ILE A 73 15.34 -18.74 -4.65
CA ILE A 73 16.35 -19.37 -5.52
C ILE A 73 17.75 -18.84 -5.22
N ALA A 74 18.69 -19.79 -5.12
CA ALA A 74 20.11 -19.57 -4.91
C ALA A 74 20.89 -19.62 -6.23
N PHE A 75 21.44 -18.49 -6.66
CA PHE A 75 22.33 -18.38 -7.82
C PHE A 75 23.79 -18.70 -7.50
N PHE A 76 24.18 -18.64 -6.22
CA PHE A 76 25.51 -18.99 -5.73
C PHE A 76 25.44 -19.87 -4.48
N ASP A 77 26.59 -20.41 -4.09
CA ASP A 77 26.74 -21.06 -2.79
C ASP A 77 26.68 -20.00 -1.69
N GLY A 78 26.02 -20.30 -0.57
CA GLY A 78 25.94 -19.37 0.55
C GLY A 78 24.98 -19.86 1.63
N GLU A 79 24.49 -18.93 2.44
CA GLU A 79 23.55 -19.20 3.52
C GLU A 79 22.30 -18.33 3.35
N VAL A 80 21.14 -18.93 3.55
CA VAL A 80 19.83 -18.25 3.53
C VAL A 80 19.25 -18.33 4.93
N GLU A 81 18.65 -17.25 5.42
CA GLU A 81 17.93 -17.27 6.69
C GLU A 81 16.60 -18.01 6.54
N VAL A 82 16.34 -18.98 7.41
CA VAL A 82 15.06 -19.70 7.50
C VAL A 82 14.54 -19.59 8.92
N TYR A 83 13.22 -19.59 9.08
CA TYR A 83 12.57 -19.47 10.39
C TYR A 83 12.39 -20.86 11.02
N ASP A 84 12.93 -21.04 12.23
CA ASP A 84 12.66 -22.21 13.07
C ASP A 84 11.51 -21.88 14.02
N SER A 85 10.34 -22.49 13.78
CA SER A 85 9.16 -22.31 14.62
C SER A 85 9.30 -22.89 16.03
N GLY A 86 10.22 -23.84 16.23
CA GLY A 86 10.54 -24.42 17.54
C GLY A 86 11.29 -23.44 18.44
N THR A 87 12.29 -22.74 17.89
CA THR A 87 13.08 -21.75 18.64
C THR A 87 12.54 -20.32 18.50
N LYS A 88 11.59 -20.09 17.60
CA LYS A 88 11.05 -18.77 17.23
C LYS A 88 12.14 -17.78 16.80
N SER A 89 13.11 -18.26 16.03
CA SER A 89 14.25 -17.47 15.57
C SER A 89 14.63 -17.83 14.15
N TYR A 90 15.31 -16.91 13.47
CA TYR A 90 15.95 -17.20 12.19
C TYR A 90 17.27 -17.95 12.41
N ILE A 91 17.52 -18.95 11.57
CA ILE A 91 18.75 -19.73 11.54
C ILE A 91 19.36 -19.68 10.14
N ALA A 92 20.69 -19.69 10.07
CA ALA A 92 21.41 -19.78 8.80
C ALA A 92 21.30 -21.18 8.21
N TYR A 93 20.77 -21.30 7.01
CA TYR A 93 20.61 -22.55 6.27
C TYR A 93 21.52 -22.54 5.04
N ALA A 94 22.53 -23.41 5.03
CA ALA A 94 23.49 -23.49 3.95
C ALA A 94 22.87 -24.05 2.67
N VAL A 95 23.14 -23.38 1.54
CA VAL A 95 22.62 -23.72 0.22
C VAL A 95 23.72 -23.69 -0.83
N LYS A 96 23.53 -24.50 -1.87
CA LYS A 96 24.42 -24.52 -3.05
C LYS A 96 23.78 -23.77 -4.21
N ARG A 97 24.59 -23.29 -5.15
CA ARG A 97 24.11 -22.79 -6.44
C ARG A 97 23.10 -23.76 -7.06
N ALA A 98 22.10 -23.20 -7.72
CA ALA A 98 20.99 -23.97 -8.32
C ALA A 98 20.10 -24.66 -7.29
N THR A 99 19.98 -24.09 -6.07
CA THR A 99 19.04 -24.57 -5.05
C THR A 99 17.80 -23.68 -5.02
N VAL A 100 16.62 -24.30 -5.03
CA VAL A 100 15.33 -23.64 -4.76
C VAL A 100 14.80 -24.13 -3.43
N LEU A 101 14.41 -23.19 -2.57
CA LEU A 101 13.63 -23.46 -1.38
C LEU A 101 12.18 -23.05 -1.65
N ILE A 102 11.24 -23.92 -1.33
CA ILE A 102 9.81 -23.64 -1.30
C ILE A 102 9.36 -23.74 0.14
N ASP A 103 8.64 -22.73 0.60
CA ASP A 103 8.19 -22.64 1.97
C ASP A 103 7.29 -23.84 2.34
N CYS A 104 7.59 -24.48 3.47
CA CYS A 104 6.90 -25.69 3.90
C CYS A 104 5.48 -25.44 4.45
N THR A 105 5.11 -24.18 4.69
CA THR A 105 3.79 -23.78 5.19
C THR A 105 2.77 -23.56 4.07
N ILE A 106 3.18 -23.63 2.80
CA ILE A 106 2.27 -23.56 1.65
C ILE A 106 1.35 -24.79 1.65
N ASP A 107 0.09 -24.57 2.02
CA ASP A 107 -0.95 -25.58 2.17
C ASP A 107 -1.75 -25.87 0.88
N ASN A 108 -1.49 -25.11 -0.20
CA ASN A 108 -2.17 -25.26 -1.47
C ASN A 108 -1.21 -25.71 -2.57
N GLU A 109 -1.48 -26.90 -3.15
CA GLU A 109 -0.66 -27.49 -4.23
C GLU A 109 -0.49 -26.51 -5.41
N GLY A 110 -1.55 -25.84 -5.83
CA GLY A 110 -1.50 -24.88 -6.93
C GLY A 110 -0.63 -23.66 -6.65
N ARG A 111 -0.60 -23.18 -5.39
CA ARG A 111 0.32 -22.12 -4.95
C ARG A 111 1.75 -22.63 -4.98
N ALA A 112 2.02 -23.82 -4.45
CA ALA A 112 3.37 -24.42 -4.47
C ALA A 112 3.89 -24.63 -5.90
N ASN A 113 3.05 -25.15 -6.81
CA ASN A 113 3.38 -25.31 -8.22
C ASN A 113 3.70 -23.96 -8.90
N ASN A 114 2.91 -22.92 -8.60
CA ASN A 114 3.15 -21.59 -9.14
C ASN A 114 4.44 -20.97 -8.62
N THR A 115 4.74 -21.14 -7.33
CA THR A 115 6.02 -20.73 -6.73
C THR A 115 7.19 -21.45 -7.39
N MET A 116 7.13 -22.78 -7.55
CA MET A 116 8.18 -23.53 -8.23
C MET A 116 8.38 -23.09 -9.69
N ALA A 117 7.30 -22.87 -10.44
CA ALA A 117 7.38 -22.36 -11.81
C ALA A 117 8.02 -20.96 -11.87
N HIS A 118 7.72 -20.09 -10.90
CA HIS A 118 8.28 -18.76 -10.78
C HIS A 118 9.80 -18.79 -10.55
N GLU A 119 10.27 -19.60 -9.60
CA GLU A 119 11.72 -19.78 -9.36
C GLU A 119 12.43 -20.39 -10.58
N CYS A 120 11.77 -21.31 -11.30
CA CYS A 120 12.30 -21.83 -12.55
C CYS A 120 12.47 -20.76 -13.63
N VAL A 121 11.59 -19.76 -13.71
CA VAL A 121 11.74 -18.62 -14.64
C VAL A 121 12.96 -17.80 -14.25
N HIS A 122 13.15 -17.50 -12.96
CA HIS A 122 14.35 -16.81 -12.49
C HIS A 122 15.63 -17.53 -12.87
N TRP A 123 15.67 -18.86 -12.69
CA TRP A 123 16.81 -19.65 -13.16
C TRP A 123 17.02 -19.56 -14.66
N HIS A 124 15.94 -19.68 -15.43
CA HIS A 124 16.00 -19.82 -16.88
C HIS A 124 16.46 -18.55 -17.60
N ILE A 125 15.92 -17.38 -17.21
CA ILE A 125 16.13 -16.13 -17.96
C ILE A 125 16.82 -15.01 -17.16
N HIS A 126 17.00 -15.17 -15.83
CA HIS A 126 17.59 -14.12 -14.98
C HIS A 126 18.98 -14.46 -14.42
N ARG A 127 19.45 -15.72 -14.54
CA ARG A 127 20.74 -16.15 -13.96
C ARG A 127 21.95 -15.30 -14.37
N HIS A 128 21.97 -14.78 -15.60
CA HIS A 128 23.11 -14.02 -16.12
C HIS A 128 23.24 -12.62 -15.50
N TYR A 129 22.12 -12.04 -15.05
CA TYR A 129 22.14 -10.82 -14.24
C TYR A 129 22.93 -11.05 -12.94
N PHE A 130 22.63 -12.15 -12.24
CA PHE A 130 23.32 -12.50 -11.00
C PHE A 130 24.79 -12.88 -11.25
N ASP A 131 25.11 -13.62 -12.31
CA ASP A 131 26.51 -13.90 -12.70
C ASP A 131 27.31 -12.59 -12.94
N LEU A 132 26.69 -11.56 -13.53
CA LEU A 132 27.33 -10.25 -13.74
C LEU A 132 27.51 -9.48 -12.44
N LEU A 133 26.49 -9.48 -11.57
CA LEU A 133 26.57 -8.84 -10.25
C LEU A 133 27.71 -9.44 -9.42
N HIS A 134 27.83 -10.76 -9.36
CA HIS A 134 28.89 -11.43 -8.61
C HIS A 134 30.29 -11.03 -9.09
N LYS A 135 30.51 -10.94 -10.40
CA LYS A 135 31.79 -10.48 -10.99
C LYS A 135 32.12 -9.02 -10.67
N LYS A 136 31.11 -8.16 -10.49
CA LYS A 136 31.33 -6.77 -10.07
C LYS A 136 31.73 -6.70 -8.60
N VAL A 137 31.23 -7.61 -7.77
CA VAL A 137 31.56 -7.69 -6.34
C VAL A 137 32.96 -8.27 -6.11
N ASP A 138 33.37 -9.30 -6.85
CA ASP A 138 34.70 -9.93 -6.71
C ASP A 138 35.88 -9.04 -7.16
N ASN A 139 35.64 -8.02 -8.00
CA ASN A 139 36.69 -7.17 -8.59
C ASN A 139 36.91 -5.83 -7.85
N ALA A 140 36.28 -5.60 -6.70
CA ALA A 140 36.28 -4.30 -6.04
C ALA A 140 37.20 -4.24 -4.80
N ASP A 141 38.39 -3.66 -4.96
CA ASP A 141 39.15 -2.95 -3.91
C ASP A 141 38.47 -1.61 -3.51
N ILE A 142 37.15 -1.54 -3.69
CA ILE A 142 36.33 -0.37 -3.42
C ILE A 142 35.37 -0.78 -2.31
N ALA A 143 35.72 -0.39 -1.08
CA ALA A 143 34.77 -0.28 0.00
C ALA A 143 33.57 0.54 -0.47
N PHE A 144 32.44 -0.10 -0.73
CA PHE A 144 31.17 0.60 -0.74
C PHE A 144 30.07 -0.20 -0.07
N ARG A 145 29.66 0.41 1.04
CA ARG A 145 28.31 0.44 1.60
C ARG A 145 27.28 -0.03 0.58
N CYS A 146 26.73 -1.21 0.84
CA CYS A 146 25.33 -1.49 0.53
C CYS A 146 24.53 -0.23 0.89
N PRO A 147 23.75 0.38 -0.01
CA PRO A 147 22.90 1.49 0.39
C PRO A 147 21.90 0.92 1.40
N ALA A 148 22.19 1.11 2.69
CA ALA A 148 21.19 1.31 3.71
C ALA A 148 20.46 2.63 3.35
N ARG A 149 19.67 2.57 2.28
CA ARG A 149 18.76 3.57 1.73
C ARG A 149 17.99 2.85 0.62
N ILE A 150 16.88 2.23 0.99
CA ILE A 150 15.76 2.05 0.08
C ILE A 150 15.26 3.47 -0.23
N SER A 151 15.92 4.13 -1.19
CA SER A 151 15.41 5.34 -1.82
C SER A 151 14.69 4.90 -3.08
N ASP A 152 13.55 5.53 -3.38
CA ASP A 152 12.65 5.19 -4.49
C ASP A 152 13.23 5.50 -5.89
N GLY A 153 14.54 5.35 -6.08
CA GLY A 153 15.28 5.86 -7.25
C GLY A 153 16.46 5.04 -7.77
N ASP A 154 16.82 3.88 -7.21
CA ASP A 154 17.98 3.12 -7.73
C ASP A 154 17.63 2.21 -8.93
N GLU A 155 18.44 2.24 -9.99
CA GLU A 155 18.28 1.41 -11.20
C GLU A 155 18.31 -0.10 -10.89
N ALA A 156 19.11 -0.54 -9.92
CA ALA A 156 19.18 -1.94 -9.49
C ALA A 156 17.83 -2.46 -8.94
N THR A 157 17.07 -1.60 -8.24
CA THR A 157 15.73 -1.93 -7.74
C THR A 157 14.70 -2.05 -8.87
N GLN A 158 14.93 -1.41 -10.02
CA GLN A 158 14.06 -1.50 -11.19
C GLN A 158 14.24 -2.83 -11.95
N ASP A 159 15.46 -3.35 -12.02
CA ASP A 159 15.74 -4.62 -12.69
C ASP A 159 15.20 -5.82 -11.90
N GLU A 160 15.38 -5.85 -10.58
CA GLU A 160 14.78 -6.88 -9.73
C GLU A 160 13.25 -6.86 -9.81
N GLU A 161 12.64 -5.67 -9.75
CA GLU A 161 11.19 -5.53 -9.94
C GLU A 161 10.74 -5.99 -11.34
N ARG A 162 11.56 -5.74 -12.38
CA ARG A 162 11.30 -6.24 -13.74
C ARG A 162 11.36 -7.77 -13.78
N MET A 163 12.40 -8.38 -13.24
CA MET A 163 12.55 -9.84 -13.17
C MET A 163 11.37 -10.50 -12.47
N GLU A 164 10.95 -9.92 -11.34
CA GLU A 164 9.80 -10.32 -10.55
C GLU A 164 8.47 -10.23 -11.31
N LYS A 165 8.26 -9.17 -12.10
CA LYS A 165 7.10 -9.05 -13.00
C LYS A 165 7.12 -10.09 -14.11
N GLN A 166 8.29 -10.34 -14.69
CA GLN A 166 8.46 -11.34 -15.75
C GLN A 166 8.15 -12.74 -15.22
N ALA A 167 8.71 -13.12 -14.07
CA ALA A 167 8.46 -14.42 -13.47
C ALA A 167 7.00 -14.61 -13.04
N ARG A 168 6.36 -13.60 -12.43
CA ARG A 168 4.90 -13.64 -12.13
C ARG A 168 4.04 -13.81 -13.38
N GLY A 169 4.42 -13.13 -14.46
CA GLY A 169 3.73 -13.20 -15.73
C GLY A 169 3.80 -14.60 -16.34
N VAL A 170 5.02 -15.14 -16.44
CA VAL A 170 5.33 -16.37 -17.18
C VAL A 170 4.95 -17.64 -16.42
N ALA A 171 5.17 -17.71 -15.11
CA ALA A 171 4.91 -18.90 -14.29
C ALA A 171 3.53 -19.55 -14.50
N PRO A 172 2.40 -18.82 -14.45
CA PRO A 172 1.09 -19.43 -14.71
C PRO A 172 0.90 -19.91 -16.17
N ARG A 173 1.62 -19.34 -17.15
CA ARG A 173 1.59 -19.82 -18.54
C ARG A 173 2.41 -21.09 -18.74
N ILE A 174 3.45 -21.31 -17.94
CA ILE A 174 4.17 -22.60 -17.91
C ILE A 174 3.23 -23.71 -17.40
N LEU A 175 2.48 -23.44 -16.33
CA LEU A 175 1.57 -24.42 -15.74
C LEU A 175 0.31 -24.66 -16.57
N MET A 176 -0.16 -23.64 -17.29
CA MET A 176 -1.30 -23.72 -18.20
C MET A 176 -0.94 -23.21 -19.60
N PRO A 177 -0.25 -24.02 -20.43
CA PRO A 177 0.17 -23.63 -21.77
C PRO A 177 -1.00 -23.28 -22.68
N LYS A 178 -0.85 -22.24 -23.51
CA LYS A 178 -1.95 -21.61 -24.27
C LYS A 178 -2.79 -22.61 -25.07
N VAL A 179 -2.17 -23.43 -25.90
CA VAL A 179 -2.88 -24.33 -26.83
C VAL A 179 -3.55 -25.48 -26.06
N ALA A 180 -2.82 -26.14 -25.17
CA ALA A 180 -3.36 -27.18 -24.28
C ALA A 180 -4.54 -26.68 -23.44
N THR A 181 -4.41 -25.50 -22.82
CA THR A 181 -5.46 -24.91 -21.96
C THR A 181 -6.70 -24.55 -22.76
N LYS A 182 -6.55 -23.97 -23.96
CA LYS A 182 -7.70 -23.65 -24.82
C LYS A 182 -8.48 -24.91 -25.21
N LYS A 183 -7.80 -26.00 -25.56
CA LYS A 183 -8.46 -27.29 -25.87
C LYS A 183 -9.25 -27.81 -24.68
N LYS A 184 -8.66 -27.79 -23.48
CA LYS A 184 -9.36 -28.25 -22.26
C LYS A 184 -10.53 -27.35 -21.90
N LEU A 185 -10.39 -26.03 -22.03
CA LEU A 185 -11.51 -25.10 -21.81
C LEU A 185 -12.65 -25.35 -22.79
N GLN A 186 -12.37 -25.55 -24.08
CA GLN A 186 -13.41 -25.88 -25.06
C GLN A 186 -14.16 -27.17 -24.70
N GLU A 187 -13.45 -28.20 -24.23
CA GLU A 187 -14.03 -29.44 -23.73
C GLU A 187 -14.94 -29.20 -22.51
N ILE A 188 -14.43 -28.53 -21.48
CA ILE A 188 -15.17 -28.24 -20.23
C ILE A 188 -16.41 -27.39 -20.54
N PHE A 189 -16.26 -26.27 -21.26
CA PHE A 189 -17.40 -25.42 -21.64
C PHE A 189 -18.47 -26.19 -22.44
N GLY A 190 -18.05 -27.11 -23.31
CA GLY A 190 -18.94 -27.98 -24.06
C GLY A 190 -19.71 -28.96 -23.18
N MET A 191 -19.04 -29.59 -22.20
CA MET A 191 -19.66 -30.51 -21.23
C MET A 191 -20.70 -29.81 -20.35
N HIS A 192 -20.41 -28.57 -19.95
CA HIS A 192 -21.33 -27.74 -19.17
C HIS A 192 -22.45 -27.09 -20.01
N GLY A 193 -22.41 -27.22 -21.33
CA GLY A 193 -23.42 -26.64 -22.23
C GLY A 193 -23.57 -25.13 -22.09
N TYR A 194 -22.48 -24.43 -21.72
CA TYR A 194 -22.49 -23.02 -21.33
C TYR A 194 -23.08 -22.11 -22.42
N ARG A 195 -23.91 -21.14 -22.00
CA ARG A 195 -24.48 -20.08 -22.84
C ARG A 195 -24.49 -18.76 -22.07
N ASP A 196 -24.15 -17.65 -22.73
CA ASP A 196 -24.02 -16.35 -22.06
C ASP A 196 -25.30 -15.84 -21.38
N ASN A 197 -26.47 -16.29 -21.84
CA ASN A 197 -27.78 -15.89 -21.32
C ASN A 197 -28.45 -16.96 -20.42
N MET A 198 -27.67 -17.89 -19.84
CA MET A 198 -28.24 -18.92 -18.95
C MET A 198 -28.50 -18.38 -17.53
N ASP A 199 -29.57 -18.84 -16.89
CA ASP A 199 -30.00 -18.34 -15.58
C ASP A 199 -28.96 -18.56 -14.46
N ASN A 200 -28.21 -19.67 -14.50
CA ASN A 200 -27.16 -20.00 -13.52
C ASN A 200 -25.74 -19.81 -14.09
N ARG A 201 -25.51 -18.74 -14.87
CA ARG A 201 -24.22 -18.51 -15.56
C ARG A 201 -23.02 -18.52 -14.62
N PHE A 202 -23.09 -17.78 -13.51
CA PHE A 202 -21.97 -17.64 -12.58
C PHE A 202 -21.70 -18.92 -11.78
N GLY A 203 -22.72 -19.72 -11.46
CA GLY A 203 -22.54 -21.04 -10.87
C GLY A 203 -21.74 -21.94 -11.80
N VAL A 204 -22.13 -22.02 -13.08
CA VAL A 204 -21.42 -22.80 -14.10
C VAL A 204 -20.00 -22.29 -14.32
N LEU A 205 -19.78 -20.99 -14.45
CA LEU A 205 -18.43 -20.44 -14.61
C LEU A 205 -17.54 -20.73 -13.39
N THR A 206 -18.10 -20.77 -12.18
CA THR A 206 -17.39 -21.15 -10.96
C THR A 206 -16.97 -22.63 -11.00
N GLU A 207 -17.87 -23.52 -11.43
CA GLU A 207 -17.57 -24.94 -11.64
C GLU A 207 -16.49 -25.16 -12.71
N ILE A 208 -16.54 -24.41 -13.82
CA ILE A 208 -15.52 -24.45 -14.87
C ILE A 208 -14.15 -24.02 -14.34
N VAL A 209 -14.09 -22.97 -13.50
CA VAL A 209 -12.84 -22.53 -12.84
C VAL A 209 -12.30 -23.64 -11.95
N ASP A 210 -13.15 -24.30 -11.17
CA ASP A 210 -12.78 -25.40 -10.29
C ASP A 210 -12.24 -26.60 -11.04
N GLU A 211 -12.93 -27.00 -12.12
CA GLU A 211 -12.53 -28.12 -12.96
C GLU A 211 -11.20 -27.85 -13.67
N LEU A 212 -11.01 -26.62 -14.19
CA LEU A 212 -9.75 -26.22 -14.80
C LEU A 212 -8.60 -26.21 -13.78
N ALA A 213 -8.84 -25.66 -12.59
CA ALA A 213 -7.86 -25.59 -11.51
C ALA A 213 -7.44 -26.99 -11.05
N ALA A 214 -8.40 -27.88 -10.85
CA ALA A 214 -8.16 -29.27 -10.49
C ALA A 214 -7.38 -30.01 -11.59
N PHE A 215 -7.77 -29.85 -12.86
CA PHE A 215 -7.12 -30.53 -13.98
C PHE A 215 -5.64 -30.16 -14.15
N PHE A 216 -5.30 -28.87 -14.03
CA PHE A 216 -3.92 -28.39 -14.17
C PHE A 216 -3.14 -28.35 -12.86
N HIS A 217 -3.74 -28.73 -11.72
CA HIS A 217 -3.16 -28.62 -10.38
C HIS A 217 -2.64 -27.20 -10.08
N VAL A 218 -3.48 -26.19 -10.34
CA VAL A 218 -3.21 -24.76 -10.10
C VAL A 218 -4.23 -24.17 -9.13
N SER A 219 -3.95 -22.99 -8.58
CA SER A 219 -4.95 -22.32 -7.72
C SER A 219 -6.17 -21.88 -8.54
N LYS A 220 -7.34 -21.86 -7.90
CA LYS A 220 -8.59 -21.35 -8.50
C LYS A 220 -8.41 -19.93 -9.06
N GLN A 221 -7.66 -19.09 -8.36
CA GLN A 221 -7.33 -17.73 -8.81
C GLN A 221 -6.48 -17.75 -10.10
N SER A 222 -5.46 -18.61 -10.16
CA SER A 222 -4.63 -18.76 -11.36
C SER A 222 -5.46 -19.24 -12.56
N ALA A 223 -6.32 -20.24 -12.37
CA ALA A 223 -7.22 -20.76 -13.39
C ALA A 223 -8.18 -19.66 -13.91
N LYS A 224 -8.83 -18.93 -12.99
CA LYS A 224 -9.73 -17.81 -13.32
C LYS A 224 -9.06 -16.76 -14.20
N TYR A 225 -7.90 -16.25 -13.80
CA TYR A 225 -7.20 -15.23 -14.61
C TYR A 225 -6.66 -15.80 -15.92
N ARG A 226 -6.32 -17.09 -15.97
CA ARG A 226 -5.93 -17.73 -17.22
C ARG A 226 -7.09 -17.82 -18.21
N MET A 227 -8.32 -18.07 -17.75
CA MET A 227 -9.52 -18.00 -18.60
C MET A 227 -9.70 -16.59 -19.18
N VAL A 228 -9.48 -15.55 -18.37
CA VAL A 228 -9.50 -14.14 -18.83
C VAL A 228 -8.44 -13.90 -19.90
N ASP A 229 -7.18 -14.28 -19.64
CA ASP A 229 -6.07 -14.09 -20.57
C ASP A 229 -6.28 -14.81 -21.91
N LEU A 230 -7.05 -15.91 -21.93
CA LEU A 230 -7.34 -16.69 -23.12
C LEU A 230 -8.64 -16.30 -23.84
N GLY A 231 -9.42 -15.37 -23.27
CA GLY A 231 -10.69 -14.87 -23.82
C GLY A 231 -11.90 -15.78 -23.56
N PHE A 232 -11.84 -16.64 -22.53
CA PHE A 232 -12.94 -17.52 -22.12
C PHE A 232 -13.75 -16.96 -20.94
N LEU A 233 -13.33 -15.83 -20.37
CA LEU A 233 -14.00 -15.16 -19.26
C LEU A 233 -13.76 -13.65 -19.38
N SER A 234 -14.79 -12.81 -19.20
CA SER A 234 -14.59 -11.36 -19.16
C SER A 234 -14.00 -10.91 -17.82
N LEU A 235 -13.37 -9.73 -17.78
CA LEU A 235 -12.87 -9.17 -16.52
C LEU A 235 -14.00 -8.87 -15.53
N ASP A 236 -15.18 -8.50 -16.02
CA ASP A 236 -16.34 -8.23 -15.16
C ASP A 236 -16.92 -9.52 -14.60
N ASP A 237 -17.05 -10.57 -15.41
CA ASP A 237 -17.49 -11.88 -14.91
C ASP A 237 -16.52 -12.47 -13.87
N ALA A 238 -15.22 -12.23 -14.04
CA ALA A 238 -14.21 -12.70 -13.10
C ALA A 238 -14.30 -12.03 -11.70
N LYS A 239 -14.98 -10.88 -11.57
CA LYS A 239 -15.23 -10.22 -10.27
C LYS A 239 -16.32 -10.96 -9.48
N GLU A 240 -17.31 -11.50 -10.19
CA GLU A 240 -18.45 -12.23 -9.60
C GLU A 240 -18.05 -13.66 -9.14
N ILE A 241 -17.02 -14.25 -9.74
CA ILE A 241 -16.57 -15.61 -9.45
C ILE A 241 -15.43 -15.59 -8.44
N TYR A 242 -15.63 -16.20 -7.26
CA TYR A 242 -14.72 -16.08 -6.12
C TYR A 242 -14.34 -14.62 -5.88
N PRO A 243 -15.30 -13.79 -5.40
CA PRO A 243 -15.00 -12.46 -4.93
C PRO A 243 -14.15 -12.61 -3.67
N TYR A 244 -12.84 -12.74 -3.84
CA TYR A 244 -11.92 -12.64 -2.72
C TYR A 244 -12.12 -11.23 -2.16
N GLU A 245 -12.53 -11.14 -0.89
CA GLU A 245 -12.66 -9.88 -0.15
C GLU A 245 -11.31 -9.17 -0.19
N ARG A 246 -11.14 -8.34 -1.21
CA ARG A 246 -10.09 -7.34 -1.24
C ARG A 246 -10.81 -6.03 -0.98
N ASN A 247 -10.90 -5.74 0.33
CA ASN A 247 -11.38 -4.51 0.96
C ASN A 247 -12.92 -4.42 1.16
N PRO A 248 -13.41 -4.23 2.40
CA PRO A 248 -14.79 -3.87 2.65
C PRO A 248 -15.07 -2.48 2.05
N ALA A 249 -16.09 -2.39 1.19
CA ALA A 249 -16.66 -1.17 0.65
C ALA A 249 -15.67 -0.17 0.01
N ILE A 250 -15.20 -0.47 -1.20
CA ILE A 250 -14.89 0.58 -2.17
C ILE A 250 -16.16 0.79 -2.98
N TRP A 251 -16.75 1.98 -2.86
CA TRP A 251 -17.84 2.38 -3.74
C TRP A 251 -17.36 2.36 -5.19
N ASP A 252 -18.08 1.61 -5.99
CA ASP A 252 -17.91 1.48 -7.42
C ASP A 252 -18.32 2.79 -8.11
N PHE A 253 -17.34 3.53 -8.62
CA PHE A 253 -17.58 4.61 -9.59
C PHE A 253 -17.29 4.09 -11.00
N ALA A 254 -18.12 3.17 -11.46
CA ALA A 254 -18.05 2.51 -12.77
C ALA A 254 -18.14 3.46 -13.98
N GLU A 255 -18.39 4.76 -13.81
CA GLU A 255 -18.61 5.66 -14.95
C GLU A 255 -17.45 6.60 -15.28
N HIS A 256 -16.40 6.73 -14.45
CA HIS A 256 -15.28 7.63 -14.73
C HIS A 256 -13.93 7.01 -14.34
N PRO A 257 -13.18 6.38 -15.28
CA PRO A 257 -11.94 5.69 -14.97
C PRO A 257 -10.90 6.66 -14.38
N LEU A 258 -10.53 6.46 -13.12
CA LEU A 258 -9.52 7.24 -12.39
C LEU A 258 -8.07 7.06 -12.90
N THR A 259 -7.86 6.36 -14.01
CA THR A 259 -6.61 6.41 -14.76
C THR A 259 -6.61 7.62 -15.70
N VAL A 260 -5.85 8.65 -15.35
CA VAL A 260 -5.38 9.60 -16.37
C VAL A 260 -4.46 8.80 -17.30
N LYS A 261 -4.85 8.62 -18.57
CA LYS A 261 -3.97 8.01 -19.58
C LYS A 261 -2.73 8.88 -19.76
N THR A 262 -1.66 8.54 -19.04
CA THR A 262 -0.30 8.95 -19.39
C THR A 262 0.50 7.68 -19.65
N THR A 263 1.44 7.77 -20.58
CA THR A 263 2.13 6.65 -21.24
C THR A 263 2.99 5.76 -20.34
N SER A 264 3.04 5.96 -19.01
CA SER A 264 4.02 5.26 -18.18
C SER A 264 3.57 4.69 -16.82
N ARG A 265 2.59 5.23 -16.07
CA ARG A 265 2.22 4.68 -14.73
C ARG A 265 0.75 4.95 -14.33
N PRO A 266 0.07 4.05 -13.58
CA PRO A 266 -1.28 4.29 -13.10
C PRO A 266 -1.30 5.31 -11.95
N LEU A 267 -2.18 6.31 -12.06
CA LEU A 267 -2.42 7.35 -11.06
C LEU A 267 -3.76 7.08 -10.36
N THR A 268 -3.97 7.63 -9.16
CA THR A 268 -5.21 7.51 -8.37
C THR A 268 -5.44 8.78 -7.55
N ARG A 269 -6.71 9.11 -7.29
CA ARG A 269 -7.10 10.17 -6.33
C ARG A 269 -7.53 9.60 -4.99
N HIS A 270 -7.61 8.27 -4.90
CA HIS A 270 -8.01 7.52 -3.72
C HIS A 270 -6.79 7.05 -2.92
N ILE A 271 -6.84 7.24 -1.62
CA ILE A 271 -5.83 6.83 -0.66
C ILE A 271 -6.53 6.52 0.67
N SER A 272 -6.24 5.36 1.29
CA SER A 272 -6.78 5.00 2.60
C SER A 272 -6.07 5.75 3.74
N HIS A 273 -6.67 5.80 4.93
CA HIS A 273 -6.06 6.39 6.12
C HIS A 273 -4.67 5.83 6.44
N GLU A 274 -4.51 4.51 6.36
CA GLU A 274 -3.23 3.84 6.62
C GLU A 274 -2.15 4.27 5.61
N HIS A 275 -2.52 4.35 4.33
CA HIS A 275 -1.59 4.73 3.27
C HIS A 275 -1.26 6.23 3.33
N ALA A 276 -2.26 7.07 3.59
CA ALA A 276 -2.09 8.50 3.80
C ALA A 276 -1.18 8.79 5.00
N PHE A 277 -1.37 8.06 6.10
CA PHE A 277 -0.51 8.18 7.28
C PHE A 277 0.93 7.71 7.00
N SER A 278 1.10 6.59 6.29
CA SER A 278 2.43 6.15 5.84
C SER A 278 3.11 7.20 4.96
N GLU A 279 2.38 7.78 4.01
CA GLU A 279 2.91 8.83 3.14
C GLU A 279 3.26 10.11 3.94
N PHE A 280 2.37 10.55 4.83
CA PHE A 280 2.60 11.69 5.74
C PHE A 280 3.83 11.48 6.63
N SER A 281 4.09 10.26 7.06
CA SER A 281 5.24 9.91 7.89
C SER A 281 6.57 9.91 7.13
N LYS A 282 6.54 9.70 5.81
CA LYS A 282 7.74 9.51 4.96
C LYS A 282 8.05 10.68 4.04
N ASN A 283 7.04 11.46 3.65
CA ASN A 283 7.14 12.52 2.64
C ASN A 283 6.90 13.89 3.27
N ASP A 284 7.98 14.64 3.48
CA ASP A 284 7.92 15.96 4.11
C ASP A 284 7.10 16.98 3.30
N GLY A 285 7.15 16.93 1.96
CA GLY A 285 6.35 17.81 1.11
C GLY A 285 4.85 17.52 1.20
N PHE A 286 4.47 16.25 1.32
CA PHE A 286 3.07 15.89 1.58
C PHE A 286 2.63 16.30 2.99
N ARG A 287 3.51 16.15 3.99
CA ARG A 287 3.27 16.60 5.36
C ARG A 287 3.02 18.10 5.43
N GLU A 288 3.89 18.90 4.83
CA GLU A 288 3.76 20.36 4.76
C GLU A 288 2.46 20.77 4.05
N LEU A 289 2.10 20.07 2.97
CA LEU A 289 0.86 20.32 2.24
C LEU A 289 -0.37 20.09 3.13
N LEU A 290 -0.43 19.03 3.92
CA LEU A 290 -1.56 18.81 4.84
C LEU A 290 -1.55 19.80 6.01
N GLN A 291 -0.37 20.15 6.51
CA GLN A 291 -0.22 21.15 7.58
C GLN A 291 -0.64 22.56 7.15
N SER A 292 -0.75 22.84 5.84
CA SER A 292 -1.32 24.10 5.35
C SER A 292 -2.80 24.30 5.69
N GLY A 293 -3.53 23.23 6.08
CA GLY A 293 -4.96 23.28 6.38
C GLY A 293 -5.88 23.45 5.16
N MET A 294 -5.31 23.61 3.95
CA MET A 294 -6.09 23.86 2.73
C MET A 294 -6.79 22.62 2.17
N PHE A 295 -6.47 21.43 2.67
CA PHE A 295 -7.00 20.15 2.20
C PHE A 295 -7.65 19.37 3.35
N ARG A 296 -8.76 18.70 3.05
CA ARG A 296 -9.49 17.81 3.96
C ARG A 296 -9.53 16.41 3.40
N TYR A 297 -9.46 15.42 4.28
CA TYR A 297 -9.68 14.04 3.91
C TYR A 297 -11.17 13.72 3.95
N VAL A 298 -11.77 13.44 2.80
CA VAL A 298 -13.20 13.13 2.64
C VAL A 298 -13.33 11.99 1.64
N ASP A 299 -14.11 10.97 1.97
CA ASP A 299 -14.40 9.82 1.10
C ASP A 299 -13.15 9.17 0.47
N ASN A 300 -12.08 9.03 1.28
CA ASN A 300 -10.76 8.50 0.88
C ASN A 300 -10.00 9.34 -0.16
N ALA A 301 -10.26 10.63 -0.24
CA ALA A 301 -9.52 11.57 -1.07
C ALA A 301 -9.14 12.82 -0.26
N PHE A 302 -8.05 13.47 -0.67
CA PHE A 302 -7.68 14.79 -0.16
C PHE A 302 -8.27 15.86 -1.07
N VAL A 303 -9.22 16.64 -0.55
CA VAL A 303 -10.04 17.60 -1.30
C VAL A 303 -9.81 19.00 -0.77
N ILE A 304 -9.82 20.02 -1.64
CA ILE A 304 -9.73 21.42 -1.23
C ILE A 304 -10.83 21.74 -0.19
N SER A 305 -10.42 22.31 0.95
CA SER A 305 -11.28 22.71 2.06
C SER A 305 -12.11 23.97 1.73
N ASP A 306 -13.06 23.84 0.81
CA ASP A 306 -13.93 24.94 0.39
C ASP A 306 -15.38 24.47 0.23
N PRO A 307 -16.39 25.29 0.61
CA PRO A 307 -17.81 24.92 0.53
C PRO A 307 -18.29 24.51 -0.86
N LYS A 308 -17.60 24.93 -1.94
CA LYS A 308 -17.87 24.47 -3.30
C LYS A 308 -17.62 22.97 -3.44
N TYR A 309 -16.66 22.40 -2.71
CA TYR A 309 -16.20 21.03 -2.87
C TYR A 309 -16.60 20.11 -1.71
N VAL A 310 -16.70 20.65 -0.50
CA VAL A 310 -16.98 19.87 0.71
C VAL A 310 -18.14 20.51 1.48
N GLN A 311 -19.12 19.70 1.87
CA GLN A 311 -20.25 20.10 2.69
C GLN A 311 -20.25 19.35 4.03
N ARG A 312 -20.76 20.01 5.08
CA ARG A 312 -20.93 19.39 6.40
C ARG A 312 -22.36 18.90 6.54
N THR A 313 -22.52 17.64 6.90
CA THR A 313 -23.84 17.04 7.19
C THR A 313 -24.36 17.48 8.56
N GLU A 314 -25.64 17.23 8.83
CA GLU A 314 -26.28 17.52 10.13
C GLU A 314 -25.58 16.79 11.29
N ASP A 315 -25.02 15.61 11.03
CA ASP A 315 -24.23 14.81 11.98
C ASP A 315 -22.80 15.31 12.18
N GLY A 316 -22.42 16.40 11.49
CA GLY A 316 -21.10 17.02 11.61
C GLY A 316 -20.02 16.41 10.72
N ILE A 317 -20.33 15.36 9.97
CA ILE A 317 -19.41 14.63 9.06
C ILE A 317 -19.29 15.40 7.73
N TYR A 318 -18.06 15.49 7.20
CA TYR A 318 -17.81 16.08 5.88
C TYR A 318 -18.12 15.09 4.75
N LYS A 319 -18.79 15.58 3.69
CA LYS A 319 -19.06 14.83 2.46
C LYS A 319 -18.73 15.67 1.23
N LEU A 320 -18.44 15.02 0.10
CA LEU A 320 -18.25 15.70 -1.17
C LEU A 320 -19.56 16.33 -1.67
N THR A 321 -19.45 17.51 -2.27
CA THR A 321 -20.57 18.12 -2.99
C THR A 321 -20.80 17.42 -4.33
N PRO A 322 -22.01 17.50 -4.92
CA PRO A 322 -22.25 17.02 -6.28
C PRO A 322 -21.29 17.65 -7.32
N TYR A 323 -20.82 18.88 -7.08
CA TYR A 323 -19.83 19.52 -7.95
C TYR A 323 -18.47 18.81 -7.87
N ALA A 324 -17.97 18.54 -6.67
CA ALA A 324 -16.68 17.86 -6.47
C ALA A 324 -16.67 16.47 -7.08
N ILE A 325 -17.79 15.74 -6.97
CA ILE A 325 -17.96 14.40 -7.55
C ILE A 325 -17.81 14.45 -9.09
N ASN A 326 -18.38 15.49 -9.73
CA ASN A 326 -18.32 15.65 -11.19
C ASN A 326 -17.02 16.32 -11.70
N HIS A 327 -16.26 16.98 -10.81
CA HIS A 327 -15.04 17.72 -11.17
C HIS A 327 -13.85 17.38 -10.24
N PRO A 328 -13.52 16.10 -10.03
CA PRO A 328 -12.49 15.70 -9.08
C PRO A 328 -11.11 16.27 -9.45
N GLN A 329 -10.82 16.45 -10.74
CA GLN A 329 -9.56 17.01 -11.23
C GLN A 329 -9.29 18.46 -10.77
N GLU A 330 -10.33 19.22 -10.41
CA GLU A 330 -10.19 20.61 -9.97
C GLU A 330 -9.87 20.73 -8.49
N CYS A 331 -10.18 19.69 -7.70
CA CYS A 331 -10.27 19.80 -6.25
C CYS A 331 -9.61 18.67 -5.47
N THR A 332 -9.11 17.61 -6.11
CA THR A 332 -8.52 16.46 -5.41
C THR A 332 -7.07 16.23 -5.76
N LEU A 333 -6.28 15.84 -4.76
CA LEU A 333 -4.88 15.47 -4.95
C LEU A 333 -4.75 14.15 -5.72
N LEU A 334 -3.71 14.08 -6.55
CA LEU A 334 -3.35 12.94 -7.37
C LEU A 334 -2.13 12.23 -6.77
N PHE A 335 -2.25 10.91 -6.66
CA PHE A 335 -1.23 10.00 -6.17
C PHE A 335 -0.80 9.07 -7.30
N LYS A 336 0.47 8.67 -7.25
CA LYS A 336 1.05 7.70 -8.16
C LYS A 336 1.12 6.37 -7.45
N TYR A 337 0.59 5.32 -8.06
CA TYR A 337 0.84 3.99 -7.53
C TYR A 337 2.32 3.66 -7.70
N THR A 338 2.99 3.46 -6.57
CA THR A 338 4.33 2.89 -6.55
C THR A 338 4.26 1.54 -5.86
N VAL A 339 5.03 0.59 -6.37
CA VAL A 339 5.26 -0.67 -5.68
C VAL A 339 6.15 -0.34 -4.49
N SER A 340 5.58 -0.27 -3.30
CA SER A 340 6.39 -0.19 -2.10
C SER A 340 6.73 -1.61 -1.68
N VAL A 341 7.99 -1.97 -1.84
CA VAL A 341 8.56 -3.15 -1.22
C VAL A 341 8.77 -2.79 0.25
N THR A 342 7.84 -3.15 1.13
CA THR A 342 8.04 -3.00 2.58
C THR A 342 8.89 -4.18 3.05
N ILE A 343 10.17 -4.17 2.67
CA ILE A 343 11.16 -5.09 3.23
C ILE A 343 11.71 -4.41 4.48
N ASP A 344 11.57 -5.06 5.63
CA ASP A 344 12.23 -4.65 6.87
C ASP A 344 13.76 -4.82 6.70
N PRO A 345 14.54 -3.73 6.63
CA PRO A 345 15.99 -3.81 6.39
C PRO A 345 16.75 -4.44 7.55
N SER A 346 16.14 -4.54 8.74
CA SER A 346 16.77 -5.17 9.91
C SER A 346 16.79 -6.70 9.84
N LYS A 347 16.01 -7.29 8.92
CA LYS A 347 15.95 -8.74 8.67
C LYS A 347 16.83 -9.22 7.51
N TYR A 348 17.62 -8.35 6.88
CA TYR A 348 18.39 -8.73 5.69
C TYR A 348 19.83 -8.21 5.78
N GLN A 349 20.75 -9.11 6.14
CA GLN A 349 22.20 -8.85 6.15
C GLN A 349 22.78 -8.78 4.72
N SER A 350 23.93 -8.10 4.61
CA SER A 350 24.71 -7.89 3.37
C SER A 350 25.20 -9.16 2.64
N SER A 351 24.75 -10.36 3.02
CA SER A 351 25.08 -11.65 2.38
C SER A 351 24.17 -12.03 1.21
N MET A 352 23.19 -11.20 0.83
CA MET A 352 22.18 -11.53 -0.20
C MET A 352 22.59 -11.37 -1.67
N VAL A 353 23.86 -11.09 -1.98
CA VAL A 353 24.35 -11.06 -3.38
C VAL A 353 24.32 -12.49 -3.93
N GLY A 354 23.19 -12.92 -4.49
CA GLY A 354 23.02 -14.28 -5.00
C GLY A 354 21.70 -14.96 -4.77
N PHE A 355 20.76 -14.35 -4.05
CA PHE A 355 19.46 -14.94 -3.77
C PHE A 355 18.35 -14.05 -4.30
N LEU A 356 17.26 -14.66 -4.77
CA LEU A 356 16.03 -13.97 -5.08
C LEU A 356 14.86 -14.68 -4.41
N THR A 357 14.03 -13.92 -3.70
CA THR A 357 12.96 -14.44 -2.86
C THR A 357 11.60 -14.01 -3.42
N ARG A 358 10.74 -14.98 -3.73
CA ARG A 358 9.33 -14.70 -3.97
C ARG A 358 8.63 -14.48 -2.65
N VAL A 359 8.30 -13.23 -2.35
CA VAL A 359 7.40 -12.88 -1.26
C VAL A 359 5.96 -12.86 -1.80
N GLU A 360 5.01 -13.45 -1.08
CA GLU A 360 3.57 -13.10 -1.08
C GLU A 360 3.39 -11.66 -0.57
N THR A 361 4.10 -10.77 -1.24
CA THR A 361 3.70 -9.39 -1.30
C THR A 361 2.43 -9.40 -2.13
N ASP A 362 1.30 -9.17 -1.47
CA ASP A 362 0.45 -8.15 -2.04
C ASP A 362 1.39 -6.97 -2.33
N TYR A 363 1.72 -6.80 -3.61
CA TYR A 363 2.28 -5.56 -4.10
C TYR A 363 1.23 -4.53 -3.73
N LYS A 364 1.31 -4.00 -2.51
CA LYS A 364 0.51 -2.87 -2.10
C LYS A 364 1.05 -1.78 -3.00
N LYS A 365 0.34 -1.58 -4.12
CA LYS A 365 0.46 -0.39 -4.93
C LYS A 365 0.08 0.72 -3.97
N LEU A 366 1.09 1.31 -3.33
CA LEU A 366 0.86 2.37 -2.37
C LEU A 366 0.73 3.65 -3.18
N PRO A 367 -0.39 4.37 -3.03
CA PRO A 367 -0.50 5.72 -3.55
C PRO A 367 0.55 6.60 -2.87
N ARG A 368 1.49 7.12 -3.66
CA ARG A 368 2.50 8.08 -3.20
C ARG A 368 2.24 9.47 -3.74
N TYR A 369 2.45 10.46 -2.90
CA TYR A 369 2.37 11.85 -3.29
C TYR A 369 3.64 12.22 -4.07
N TYR A 370 3.48 12.91 -5.19
CA TYR A 370 4.60 13.36 -6.01
C TYR A 370 4.27 14.72 -6.64
N PRO A 371 5.28 15.59 -6.82
CA PRO A 371 5.10 16.85 -7.52
C PRO A 371 4.63 16.61 -8.96
N ASN A 372 3.54 17.26 -9.36
CA ASN A 372 3.04 17.22 -10.73
C ASN A 372 2.13 18.42 -11.01
N VAL A 373 2.02 18.77 -12.29
CA VAL A 373 1.27 19.93 -12.76
C VAL A 373 -0.20 19.94 -12.29
N GLN A 374 -0.85 18.78 -12.17
CA GLN A 374 -2.23 18.74 -11.68
C GLN A 374 -2.30 19.06 -10.18
N ASN A 375 -1.42 18.49 -9.37
CA ASN A 375 -1.33 18.84 -7.95
C ASN A 375 -0.94 20.30 -7.74
N ASP A 376 -0.03 20.84 -8.56
CA ASP A 376 0.36 22.25 -8.49
C ASP A 376 -0.84 23.16 -8.79
N THR A 377 -1.64 22.81 -9.81
CA THR A 377 -2.87 23.55 -10.16
C THR A 377 -3.91 23.48 -9.04
N VAL A 378 -4.12 22.30 -8.45
CA VAL A 378 -5.06 22.11 -7.33
C VAL A 378 -4.58 22.89 -6.10
N TYR A 379 -3.27 22.90 -5.83
CA TYR A 379 -2.66 23.66 -4.75
C TYR A 379 -2.80 25.18 -4.95
N ASP A 380 -2.54 25.68 -6.16
CA ASP A 380 -2.72 27.10 -6.48
C ASP A 380 -4.18 27.54 -6.34
N ASN A 381 -5.13 26.69 -6.74
CA ASN A 381 -6.57 26.91 -6.52
C ASN A 381 -6.93 26.97 -5.04
N ALA A 382 -6.41 26.03 -4.24
CA ALA A 382 -6.57 26.01 -2.79
C ALA A 382 -6.01 27.28 -2.15
N LYS A 383 -4.80 27.67 -2.53
CA LYS A 383 -4.11 28.86 -2.03
C LYS A 383 -4.85 30.15 -2.38
N ALA A 384 -5.36 30.27 -3.60
CA ALA A 384 -6.16 31.43 -4.01
C ALA A 384 -7.46 31.56 -3.18
N LYS A 385 -8.13 30.43 -2.90
CA LYS A 385 -9.32 30.38 -2.05
C LYS A 385 -9.00 30.75 -0.59
N GLU A 386 -7.93 30.19 -0.04
CA GLU A 386 -7.46 30.52 1.30
C GLU A 386 -7.10 32.01 1.42
N GLN A 387 -6.38 32.58 0.45
CA GLN A 387 -6.09 34.02 0.43
C GLN A 387 -7.36 34.89 0.30
N ALA A 388 -8.34 34.45 -0.49
CA ALA A 388 -9.61 35.16 -0.61
C ALA A 388 -10.40 35.12 0.71
N LEU A 389 -10.40 33.97 1.39
CA LEU A 389 -11.01 33.77 2.70
C LEU A 389 -10.33 34.65 3.76
N GLN A 390 -8.99 34.63 3.81
CA GLN A 390 -8.20 35.49 4.69
C GLN A 390 -8.46 36.98 4.45
N LYS A 391 -8.53 37.42 3.18
CA LYS A 391 -8.90 38.81 2.85
C LYS A 391 -10.33 39.15 3.28
N ALA A 392 -11.28 38.24 3.10
CA ALA A 392 -12.67 38.43 3.57
C ALA A 392 -12.73 38.56 5.10
N PHE A 393 -11.93 37.77 5.82
CA PHE A 393 -11.83 37.84 7.28
C PHE A 393 -10.94 38.98 7.79
N GLN A 394 -10.02 39.50 6.98
CA GLN A 394 -9.19 40.67 7.32
C GLN A 394 -10.09 41.89 7.59
N ASN A 395 -11.11 42.10 6.76
CA ASN A 395 -12.09 43.17 6.93
C ASN A 395 -12.86 43.04 8.26
N VAL A 396 -13.21 41.81 8.66
CA VAL A 396 -13.88 41.53 9.94
C VAL A 396 -12.91 41.67 11.13
N ARG A 397 -11.63 41.32 10.94
CA ARG A 397 -10.56 41.44 11.94
C ARG A 397 -10.14 42.88 12.18
N GLU A 398 -10.18 43.75 11.19
CA GLU A 398 -9.89 45.18 11.35
C GLU A 398 -10.99 45.86 12.18
N GLU A 399 -12.27 45.56 11.91
CA GLU A 399 -13.40 46.01 12.74
C GLU A 399 -13.32 45.49 14.19
N PHE A 400 -12.87 44.24 14.39
CA PHE A 400 -12.71 43.65 15.73
C PHE A 400 -11.40 44.06 16.42
N GLY A 401 -10.37 44.41 15.65
CA GLY A 401 -9.05 44.85 16.11
C GLY A 401 -9.11 46.24 16.73
N GLU A 402 -9.87 47.16 16.15
CA GLU A 402 -10.17 48.46 16.76
C GLU A 402 -10.91 48.30 18.10
N PHE A 403 -11.80 47.31 18.19
CA PHE A 403 -12.51 46.96 19.43
C PHE A 403 -11.58 46.36 20.50
N MET A 404 -10.65 45.49 20.13
CA MET A 404 -9.69 44.84 21.05
C MET A 404 -8.56 45.76 21.52
N THR A 405 -8.14 46.73 20.70
CA THR A 405 -7.13 47.74 21.10
C THR A 405 -7.60 48.61 22.27
N SER A 406 -8.91 48.62 22.57
CA SER A 406 -9.50 49.27 23.75
C SER A 406 -9.38 48.47 25.06
N ARG A 407 -8.92 47.21 25.02
CA ARG A 407 -8.68 46.37 26.21
C ARG A 407 -7.21 45.97 26.33
N GLN A 408 -6.48 46.83 27.04
CA GLN A 408 -5.15 46.67 27.67
C GLN A 408 -4.34 45.37 27.44
N ALA A 409 -3.21 45.55 26.76
CA ALA A 409 -1.83 45.34 27.21
C ALA A 409 -1.50 44.23 28.24
N ILE A 410 -0.72 43.26 27.74
CA ILE A 410 0.39 42.47 28.34
C ILE A 410 0.04 41.59 29.55
N ALA A 411 -0.04 40.27 29.31
CA ALA A 411 0.31 39.25 30.28
C ALA A 411 1.38 38.31 29.69
N PRO A 412 2.61 38.24 30.26
CA PRO A 412 3.63 37.27 29.86
C PRO A 412 3.53 35.98 30.68
N ALA A 413 3.99 34.87 30.06
CA ALA A 413 4.03 33.49 30.56
C ALA A 413 2.67 32.93 31.03
N ILE A 414 1.78 32.74 30.05
CA ILE A 414 0.52 32.02 30.22
C ILE A 414 0.83 30.54 30.45
N SER A 415 0.36 29.97 31.56
CA SER A 415 0.47 28.53 31.78
C SER A 415 -0.35 27.76 30.73
N PHE A 416 -0.02 26.48 30.50
CA PHE A 416 -0.76 25.64 29.55
C PHE A 416 -2.29 25.76 29.73
N TRP A 417 -2.78 25.66 30.98
CA TRP A 417 -4.22 25.68 31.25
C TRP A 417 -4.86 27.06 31.08
N GLU A 418 -4.16 28.14 31.45
CA GLU A 418 -4.66 29.49 31.21
C GLU A 418 -4.80 29.77 29.71
N ARG A 419 -3.90 29.24 28.87
CA ARG A 419 -4.00 29.36 27.41
C ARG A 419 -5.20 28.58 26.88
N VAL A 420 -5.45 27.38 27.41
CA VAL A 420 -6.65 26.59 27.08
C VAL A 420 -7.93 27.37 27.39
N GLU A 421 -8.03 27.97 28.58
CA GLU A 421 -9.20 28.76 28.98
C GLU A 421 -9.40 29.99 28.09
N GLN A 422 -8.33 30.72 27.76
CA GLN A 422 -8.42 31.87 26.85
C GLN A 422 -8.94 31.48 25.47
N VAL A 423 -8.41 30.41 24.88
CA VAL A 423 -8.86 29.95 23.55
C VAL A 423 -10.30 29.42 23.63
N ARG A 424 -10.66 28.70 24.71
CA ARG A 424 -12.04 28.26 24.97
C ARG A 424 -13.01 29.43 24.99
N GLU A 425 -12.67 30.50 25.71
CA GLU A 425 -13.50 31.70 25.83
C GLU A 425 -13.58 32.48 24.51
N ALA A 426 -12.46 32.63 23.79
CA ALA A 426 -12.44 33.26 22.48
C ALA A 426 -13.29 32.50 21.44
N LYS A 427 -13.34 31.16 21.52
CA LYS A 427 -14.21 30.32 20.68
C LYS A 427 -15.66 30.23 21.21
N GLY A 428 -15.98 30.87 22.34
CA GLY A 428 -17.32 30.86 22.94
C GLY A 428 -17.77 29.48 23.45
N PHE A 429 -16.83 28.57 23.75
CA PHE A 429 -17.17 27.22 24.21
C PHE A 429 -17.52 27.22 25.70
N SER A 430 -18.64 26.64 26.09
CA SER A 430 -18.93 26.40 27.52
C SER A 430 -17.98 25.36 28.10
N LYS A 431 -17.81 25.34 29.43
CA LYS A 431 -16.98 24.32 30.10
C LYS A 431 -17.46 22.88 29.78
N ASN A 432 -18.78 22.67 29.76
CA ASN A 432 -19.37 21.39 29.37
C ASN A 432 -19.12 21.05 27.90
N LYS A 433 -19.21 22.04 26.99
CA LYS A 433 -18.92 21.83 25.56
C LYS A 433 -17.46 21.43 25.36
N PHE A 434 -16.53 22.14 25.98
CA PHE A 434 -15.10 21.81 25.92
C PHE A 434 -14.81 20.41 26.49
N LYS A 435 -15.42 20.08 27.63
CA LYS A 435 -15.31 18.74 28.23
C LYS A 435 -15.74 17.63 27.27
N ASN A 436 -16.91 17.80 26.65
CA ASN A 436 -17.43 16.82 25.68
C ASN A 436 -16.55 16.71 24.43
N LEU A 437 -16.02 17.83 23.92
CA LEU A 437 -15.16 17.83 22.74
C LEU A 437 -13.73 17.32 23.01
N SER A 438 -13.24 17.45 24.24
CA SER A 438 -11.89 16.98 24.65
C SER A 438 -11.88 15.56 25.21
N GLY A 439 -13.02 15.05 25.68
CA GLY A 439 -13.13 13.74 26.33
C GLY A 439 -12.44 13.68 27.70
N LEU A 440 -12.07 14.82 28.28
CA LEU A 440 -11.46 14.91 29.61
C LEU A 440 -12.52 14.80 30.70
N ASP A 441 -12.26 14.05 31.76
CA ASP A 441 -13.14 13.99 32.93
C ASP A 441 -12.96 15.22 33.86
N ASP A 442 -13.91 15.41 34.78
CA ASP A 442 -13.92 16.56 35.70
C ASP A 442 -12.71 16.58 36.65
N GLN A 443 -12.19 15.41 37.04
CA GLN A 443 -11.02 15.33 37.91
C GLN A 443 -9.78 15.77 37.15
N THR A 444 -9.63 15.35 35.89
CA THR A 444 -8.54 15.74 35.01
C THR A 444 -8.57 17.24 34.71
N VAL A 445 -9.73 17.79 34.35
CA VAL A 445 -9.91 19.24 34.14
C VAL A 445 -9.59 20.04 35.41
N SER A 446 -10.08 19.60 36.57
CA SER A 446 -9.79 20.27 37.86
C SER A 446 -8.30 20.21 38.22
N ARG A 447 -7.65 19.07 37.97
CA ARG A 447 -6.21 18.87 38.22
C ARG A 447 -5.36 19.79 37.35
N LEU A 448 -5.68 19.90 36.05
CA LEU A 448 -4.97 20.79 35.13
C LEU A 448 -5.17 22.26 35.51
N GLY A 449 -6.38 22.66 35.92
CA GLY A 449 -6.67 24.01 36.40
C GLY A 449 -5.96 24.42 37.69
N LYS A 450 -5.47 23.46 38.48
CA LYS A 450 -4.65 23.69 39.67
C LYS A 450 -3.13 23.67 39.38
N GLY A 451 -2.73 23.65 38.12
CA GLY A 451 -1.31 23.59 37.73
C GLY A 451 -0.71 22.18 37.80
N GLY A 452 -1.52 21.13 37.73
CA GLY A 452 -1.05 19.75 37.69
C GLY A 452 -0.27 19.42 36.40
N THR A 453 0.55 18.37 36.45
CA THR A 453 1.38 17.94 35.31
C THR A 453 0.55 17.58 34.09
N VAL A 454 0.85 18.22 32.95
CA VAL A 454 0.25 17.92 31.66
C VAL A 454 1.01 16.76 31.03
N THR A 455 0.28 15.71 30.64
CA THR A 455 0.83 14.62 29.82
C THR A 455 0.57 14.89 28.34
N THR A 456 1.32 14.27 27.44
CA THR A 456 1.09 14.38 25.97
C THR A 456 -0.36 14.12 25.61
N ARG A 457 -0.98 13.05 26.14
CA ARG A 457 -2.36 12.67 25.84
C ARG A 457 -3.38 13.70 26.35
N THR A 458 -3.19 14.23 27.55
CA THR A 458 -4.05 15.32 28.06
C THR A 458 -3.85 16.64 27.31
N GLY A 459 -2.63 16.89 26.81
CA GLY A 459 -2.32 18.03 25.96
C GLY A 459 -3.05 17.94 24.63
N ILE A 460 -2.93 16.80 23.95
CA ILE A 460 -3.62 16.50 22.69
C ILE A 460 -5.13 16.51 22.86
N ALA A 461 -5.67 15.97 23.96
CA ALA A 461 -7.09 16.05 24.28
C ALA A 461 -7.60 17.50 24.34
N ALA A 462 -6.81 18.41 24.95
CA ALA A 462 -7.15 19.83 24.96
C ALA A 462 -7.06 20.45 23.57
N CYS A 463 -6.03 20.12 22.77
CA CYS A 463 -5.92 20.57 21.38
C CYS A 463 -7.12 20.11 20.53
N PHE A 464 -7.55 18.86 20.68
CA PHE A 464 -8.73 18.32 20.02
C PHE A 464 -10.01 19.03 20.47
N GLY A 465 -10.20 19.21 21.78
CA GLY A 465 -11.39 19.86 22.33
C GLY A 465 -11.50 21.35 21.97
N LEU A 466 -10.37 22.00 21.72
CA LEU A 466 -10.32 23.38 21.22
C LEU A 466 -10.36 23.46 19.69
N ASP A 467 -10.26 22.33 18.99
CA ASP A 467 -10.20 22.28 17.53
C ASP A 467 -9.07 23.14 16.93
N LEU A 468 -7.86 22.97 17.49
CA LEU A 468 -6.66 23.70 17.08
C LEU A 468 -6.05 23.12 15.81
N ASP A 469 -5.42 23.98 15.01
CA ASP A 469 -4.52 23.52 13.95
C ASP A 469 -3.17 23.02 14.52
N VAL A 470 -2.33 22.45 13.67
CA VAL A 470 -1.03 21.88 14.07
C VAL A 470 -0.08 22.93 14.65
N SER A 471 -0.11 24.15 14.14
CA SER A 471 0.75 25.24 14.62
C SER A 471 0.30 25.70 16.00
N GLU A 472 -0.99 25.98 16.17
CA GLU A 472 -1.61 26.35 17.44
C GLU A 472 -1.43 25.25 18.50
N ALA A 473 -1.55 23.98 18.10
CA ALA A 473 -1.34 22.85 18.99
C ALA A 473 0.12 22.75 19.46
N LYS A 474 1.09 22.92 18.56
CA LYS A 474 2.52 22.93 18.92
C LYS A 474 2.87 24.08 19.86
N GLU A 475 2.33 25.27 19.62
CA GLU A 475 2.48 26.42 20.53
C GLU A 475 1.90 26.10 21.91
N LEU A 476 0.68 25.56 21.96
CA LEU A 476 0.02 25.21 23.22
C LEU A 476 0.81 24.14 24.01
N LEU A 477 1.25 23.06 23.34
CA LEU A 477 2.02 21.98 23.96
C LEU A 477 3.38 22.46 24.46
N SER A 478 4.00 23.44 23.79
CA SER A 478 5.29 24.01 24.20
C SER A 478 5.22 24.68 25.59
N LEU A 479 4.06 25.24 25.97
CA LEU A 479 3.83 25.82 27.30
C LEU A 479 3.89 24.75 28.42
N ALA A 480 3.58 23.51 28.08
CA ALA A 480 3.73 22.34 28.96
C ALA A 480 5.09 21.64 28.83
N LYS A 481 6.02 22.19 28.03
CA LYS A 481 7.30 21.57 27.66
C LYS A 481 7.14 20.21 26.97
N ILE A 482 6.05 20.04 26.21
CA ILE A 482 5.77 18.84 25.42
C ILE A 482 6.14 19.15 23.96
N ALA A 483 6.94 18.28 23.36
CA ALA A 483 7.24 18.30 21.94
C ALA A 483 6.82 16.96 21.32
N LEU A 484 6.15 17.03 20.16
CA LEU A 484 5.80 15.84 19.39
C LEU A 484 7.05 15.32 18.66
N GLY A 485 7.35 14.05 18.89
CA GLY A 485 8.51 13.37 18.32
C GLY A 485 8.26 12.82 16.92
N LYS A 486 9.17 11.95 16.47
CA LYS A 486 9.04 11.17 15.22
C LYS A 486 8.55 9.74 15.48
N ASP A 487 8.17 9.43 16.71
CA ASP A 487 7.54 8.15 17.03
C ASP A 487 6.14 8.06 16.42
N LYS A 488 5.64 6.83 16.27
CA LYS A 488 4.38 6.54 15.60
C LYS A 488 3.20 7.27 16.26
N GLU A 489 3.20 7.38 17.59
CA GLU A 489 2.12 8.00 18.35
C GLU A 489 2.10 9.53 18.11
N SER A 490 3.25 10.20 18.23
CA SER A 490 3.39 11.62 17.93
C SER A 490 3.01 11.97 16.49
N LEU A 491 3.44 11.15 15.52
CA LEU A 491 3.10 11.35 14.10
C LEU A 491 1.60 11.18 13.85
N ALA A 492 0.95 10.22 14.53
CA ALA A 492 -0.49 10.04 14.43
C ALA A 492 -1.25 11.25 14.97
N TYR A 493 -0.82 11.82 16.10
CA TYR A 493 -1.38 13.07 16.62
C TYR A 493 -1.22 14.23 15.63
N GLU A 494 -0.03 14.42 15.05
CA GLU A 494 0.19 15.46 14.03
C GLU A 494 -0.68 15.24 12.79
N TYR A 495 -0.80 14.01 12.31
CA TYR A 495 -1.64 13.67 11.16
C TYR A 495 -3.12 14.00 11.41
N VAL A 496 -3.63 13.65 12.59
CA VAL A 496 -5.03 13.92 12.99
C VAL A 496 -5.27 15.43 13.14
N LEU A 497 -4.36 16.16 13.79
CA LEU A 497 -4.42 17.63 13.89
C LEU A 497 -4.39 18.31 12.51
N SER A 498 -3.60 17.79 11.57
CA SER A 498 -3.48 18.36 10.22
C SER A 498 -4.73 18.14 9.37
N THR A 499 -5.37 16.98 9.52
CA THR A 499 -6.32 16.47 8.52
C THR A 499 -7.77 16.50 8.99
N PHE A 500 -8.01 16.36 10.30
CA PHE A 500 -9.33 16.17 10.91
C PHE A 500 -9.73 17.36 11.79
N GLN A 501 -9.31 18.56 11.42
CA GLN A 501 -9.83 19.79 12.04
C GLN A 501 -11.33 19.90 11.78
N GLY A 502 -12.14 20.34 12.75
CA GLY A 502 -13.59 20.43 12.66
C GLY A 502 -14.35 19.11 12.84
N CYS A 503 -13.67 17.96 12.83
CA CYS A 503 -14.24 16.65 13.12
C CYS A 503 -14.51 16.43 14.62
N SER A 504 -15.42 15.51 14.92
CA SER A 504 -15.72 15.07 16.29
C SER A 504 -14.54 14.34 16.94
N LEU A 505 -14.57 14.23 18.27
CA LEU A 505 -13.57 13.45 19.00
C LEU A 505 -13.64 11.96 18.63
N ASP A 506 -14.85 11.43 18.42
CA ASP A 506 -15.07 10.03 18.05
C ASP A 506 -14.42 9.72 16.69
N GLU A 507 -14.66 10.54 15.66
CA GLU A 507 -14.03 10.37 14.34
C GLU A 507 -12.49 10.41 14.43
N ARG A 508 -11.94 11.34 15.22
CA ARG A 508 -10.49 11.43 15.42
C ARG A 508 -9.95 10.18 16.10
N ASN A 509 -10.69 9.64 17.06
CA ASN A 509 -10.29 8.44 17.78
C ASN A 509 -10.43 7.16 16.94
N ASP A 510 -11.43 7.08 16.06
CA ASP A 510 -11.57 5.98 15.09
C ASP A 510 -10.34 5.91 14.18
N VAL A 511 -9.85 7.08 13.72
CA VAL A 511 -8.61 7.18 12.95
C VAL A 511 -7.40 6.77 13.79
N LEU A 512 -7.25 7.28 15.03
CA LEU A 512 -6.15 6.87 15.91
C LEU A 512 -6.13 5.35 16.15
N GLN A 513 -7.30 4.74 16.39
CA GLN A 513 -7.44 3.32 16.59
C GLN A 513 -7.07 2.53 15.33
N THR A 514 -7.49 2.99 14.15
CA THR A 514 -7.08 2.42 12.85
C THR A 514 -5.56 2.46 12.69
N LEU A 515 -4.91 3.52 13.16
CA LEU A 515 -3.44 3.65 13.15
C LEU A 515 -2.75 2.84 14.26
N GLY A 516 -3.49 2.13 15.13
CA GLY A 516 -2.96 1.38 16.26
C GLY A 516 -2.44 2.27 17.39
N VAL A 517 -2.99 3.47 17.53
CA VAL A 517 -2.74 4.41 18.64
C VAL A 517 -3.96 4.39 19.57
N GLU A 518 -3.71 4.45 20.87
CA GLU A 518 -4.80 4.42 21.84
C GLU A 518 -5.66 5.69 21.78
N HIS A 519 -6.98 5.50 21.85
CA HIS A 519 -8.01 6.53 21.94
C HIS A 519 -7.70 7.63 22.98
N ILE A 520 -8.05 8.88 22.67
CA ILE A 520 -7.91 10.05 23.53
C ILE A 520 -9.23 10.36 24.25
N GLY A 521 -9.15 10.50 25.58
CA GLY A 521 -10.30 10.76 26.45
C GLY A 521 -10.82 9.51 27.17
N VAL A 522 -11.69 9.69 28.15
CA VAL A 522 -12.26 8.60 28.94
C VAL A 522 -13.35 7.90 28.14
N ARG A 523 -13.26 6.58 27.95
CA ARG A 523 -14.35 5.77 27.37
C ARG A 523 -15.62 6.04 28.19
N SER A 524 -16.64 6.63 27.57
CA SER A 524 -17.99 6.43 28.08
C SER A 524 -18.25 4.94 27.92
N LYS A 525 -18.33 4.21 29.04
CA LYS A 525 -18.99 2.91 29.00
C LYS A 525 -20.43 3.19 28.57
N ASP A 526 -20.84 2.50 27.52
CA ASP A 526 -22.19 2.42 26.99
C ASP A 526 -22.69 3.63 26.17
N LYS A 527 -22.89 3.38 24.87
CA LYS A 527 -24.18 3.55 24.22
C LYS A 527 -24.39 2.45 23.18
#